data_AF-A0A9J6EHW4-F1
#
_entry.id   AF-A0A9J6EHW4-F1
#
_cell.length_a   1.000
_cell.length_b   1.000
_cell.length_c   1.000
_cell.angle_alpha   90.00
_cell.angle_beta   90.00
_cell.angle_gamma   90.00
#
_symmetry.space_group_name_H-M   'P 1'
#
loop_
_entity.id
_entity.type
_entity.pdbx_description
1 polymer ?
#
loop_
_entity_poly.entity_id
_entity_poly.type
_entity_poly.pdbx_seq_one_letter_code
_entity_poly.pdbx_strand_id
1 'polypeptide(L)'
;MEPNTSTNALRRKPLQATKHKQISLKDELDIIEQVEKGKKQVDIAVTYGLSKQTVNTIVITKEAILSKKASGGLQLKRFWFREASYPDVEEVLLMWLRDARSRNIPVN
;
A
#
# COMPACT_ATOMS: atom_id res chain seq x y z
N MET A 1 -3.29 32.74 51.22
CA MET A 1 -3.06 33.76 50.17
C MET A 1 -2.07 33.12 49.21
N GLU A 2 -2.57 32.38 48.22
CA GLU A 2 -1.75 31.85 47.12
C GLU A 2 -1.63 32.92 46.02
N PRO A 3 -0.54 32.94 45.25
CA PRO A 3 -0.74 32.67 43.84
C PRO A 3 0.32 31.75 43.21
N ASN A 4 -0.17 30.57 42.87
CA ASN A 4 0.19 29.69 41.78
C ASN A 4 0.71 30.45 40.55
N THR A 5 1.92 30.14 40.09
CA THR A 5 2.37 30.45 38.72
C THR A 5 2.57 29.15 37.96
N SER A 6 1.56 28.81 37.15
CA SER A 6 1.65 27.84 36.07
C SER A 6 2.68 28.29 35.04
N THR A 7 3.77 27.57 34.89
CA THR A 7 4.60 27.62 33.68
C THR A 7 4.49 26.31 32.93
N ASN A 8 3.47 26.30 32.07
CA ASN A 8 3.52 25.70 30.74
C ASN A 8 3.95 24.23 30.66
N ALA A 9 3.10 23.35 31.16
CA ALA A 9 3.01 22.00 30.60
C ALA A 9 2.59 22.15 29.13
N LEU A 10 3.56 22.00 28.23
CA LEU A 10 3.38 21.88 26.79
C LEU A 10 2.16 20.98 26.53
N ARG A 11 1.04 21.58 26.13
CA ARG A 11 -0.15 20.86 25.66
C ARG A 11 0.28 20.09 24.42
N ARG A 12 0.67 18.84 24.60
CA ARG A 12 0.73 17.89 23.50
C ARG A 12 -0.69 17.83 22.94
N LYS A 13 -0.89 18.46 21.78
CA LYS A 13 -2.11 18.30 20.98
C LYS A 13 -2.40 16.79 20.92
N PRO A 14 -3.63 16.34 21.18
CA PRO A 14 -3.94 14.91 21.10
C PRO A 14 -3.50 14.42 19.72
N LEU A 15 -2.79 13.30 19.69
CA LEU A 15 -2.40 12.61 18.45
C LEU A 15 -3.71 12.27 17.73
N GLN A 16 -4.12 13.13 16.81
CA GLN A 16 -5.23 12.86 15.92
C GLN A 16 -4.89 11.56 15.21
N ALA A 17 -5.77 10.56 15.29
CA ALA A 17 -5.59 9.32 14.56
C ALA A 17 -5.49 9.69 13.08
N THR A 18 -4.27 9.70 12.55
CA THR A 18 -4.00 10.09 11.17
C THR A 18 -4.70 9.06 10.30
N LYS A 19 -5.79 9.46 9.64
CA LYS A 19 -6.47 8.57 8.69
C LYS A 19 -5.46 8.18 7.62
N HIS A 20 -5.06 6.91 7.61
CA HIS A 20 -4.17 6.39 6.60
C HIS A 20 -4.88 6.44 5.25
N LYS A 21 -4.32 7.20 4.30
CA LYS A 21 -4.80 7.20 2.92
C LYS A 21 -4.54 5.80 2.35
N GLN A 22 -5.59 5.16 1.84
CA GLN A 22 -5.41 3.94 1.05
C GLN A 22 -4.80 4.32 -0.30
N ILE A 23 -3.72 3.63 -0.67
CA ILE A 23 -2.97 3.85 -1.90
C ILE A 23 -3.16 2.61 -2.76
N SER A 24 -3.46 2.80 -4.04
CA SER A 24 -3.55 1.67 -4.96
C SER A 24 -2.17 1.18 -5.37
N LEU A 25 -2.05 -0.08 -5.76
CA LEU A 25 -0.78 -0.62 -6.26
C LEU A 25 -0.27 0.12 -7.50
N LYS A 26 -1.18 0.68 -8.31
CA LYS A 26 -0.83 1.54 -9.44
C LYS A 26 -0.12 2.80 -8.96
N ASP A 27 -0.64 3.46 -7.93
CA ASP A 27 -0.06 4.69 -7.39
C ASP A 27 1.28 4.41 -6.73
N GLU A 28 1.44 3.28 -6.03
CA GLU A 28 2.73 2.86 -5.46
C GLU A 28 3.79 2.65 -6.56
N LEU A 29 3.43 2.02 -7.67
CA LEU A 29 4.33 1.85 -8.81
C LEU A 29 4.73 3.18 -9.45
N ASP A 30 3.77 4.10 -9.61
CA ASP A 30 4.07 5.43 -10.17
C ASP A 30 4.98 6.23 -9.23
N ILE A 31 4.77 6.13 -7.91
CA ILE A 31 5.67 6.73 -6.90
C ILE A 31 7.10 6.19 -7.08
N ILE A 32 7.27 4.87 -7.23
CA ILE A 32 8.59 4.25 -7.45
C ILE A 32 9.23 4.79 -8.73
N GLU A 33 8.48 4.82 -9.84
CA GLU A 33 8.98 5.33 -11.13
C GLU A 33 9.40 6.81 -11.05
N GLN A 34 8.62 7.65 -10.35
CA GLN A 34 8.94 9.05 -10.14
C GLN A 34 10.21 9.25 -9.30
N VAL A 35 10.41 8.42 -8.26
CA VAL A 35 11.63 8.44 -7.45
C VAL A 35 12.85 8.01 -8.27
N GLU A 36 12.72 6.96 -9.09
CA GLU A 36 13.81 6.48 -9.96
C GLU A 36 14.18 7.49 -11.05
N LYS A 37 13.21 8.27 -11.53
CA LYS A 37 13.43 9.43 -12.41
C LYS A 37 14.14 10.61 -11.71
N GLY A 38 14.41 10.52 -10.41
CA GLY A 38 15.14 11.53 -9.64
C GLY A 38 14.28 12.66 -9.06
N LYS A 39 12.95 12.53 -9.05
CA LYS A 39 12.09 13.52 -8.37
C LYS A 39 12.26 13.43 -6.85
N LYS A 40 12.18 14.57 -6.17
CA LYS A 40 12.29 14.63 -4.72
C LYS A 40 11.07 13.97 -4.07
N GLN A 41 11.30 13.09 -3.10
CA GLN A 41 10.24 12.39 -2.36
C GLN A 41 9.24 13.35 -1.69
N VAL A 42 9.69 14.55 -1.30
CA VAL A 42 8.82 15.59 -0.70
C VAL A 42 7.78 16.08 -1.70
N ASP A 43 8.18 16.34 -2.94
CA ASP A 43 7.28 16.84 -3.98
C ASP A 43 6.28 15.75 -4.39
N ILE A 44 6.73 14.49 -4.43
CA ILE A 44 5.87 13.32 -4.66
C ILE A 44 4.86 13.17 -3.52
N ALA A 45 5.30 13.29 -2.27
CA ALA A 45 4.42 13.20 -1.11
C ALA A 45 3.30 14.26 -1.16
N VAL A 46 3.63 15.50 -1.54
CA VAL A 46 2.64 16.58 -1.72
C VAL A 46 1.65 16.24 -2.84
N THR A 47 2.14 15.81 -3.99
CA THR A 47 1.31 15.44 -5.16
C THR A 47 0.30 14.35 -4.81
N TYR A 48 0.73 13.35 -4.04
CA TYR A 48 -0.11 12.23 -3.64
C TYR A 48 -0.87 12.46 -2.32
N GLY A 49 -0.70 13.60 -1.65
CA GLY A 49 -1.30 13.86 -0.34
C GLY A 49 -0.87 12.87 0.73
N LEU A 50 0.39 12.44 0.68
CA LEU A 50 1.01 11.46 1.58
C LEU A 50 2.01 12.13 2.52
N SER A 51 2.39 11.42 3.58
CA SER A 51 3.54 11.81 4.39
C SER A 51 4.84 11.41 3.70
N LYS A 52 5.93 12.14 3.94
CA LYS A 52 7.27 11.76 3.48
C LYS A 52 7.67 10.36 3.96
N GLN A 53 7.26 10.00 5.18
CA GLN A 53 7.53 8.68 5.77
C GLN A 53 6.89 7.57 4.92
N THR A 54 5.64 7.76 4.48
CA THR A 54 4.93 6.81 3.62
C THR A 54 5.67 6.59 2.29
N VAL A 55 6.08 7.67 1.62
CA VAL A 55 6.86 7.58 0.37
C VAL A 55 8.18 6.85 0.59
N ASN A 56 8.86 7.11 1.71
CA ASN A 56 10.10 6.41 2.05
C ASN A 56 9.88 4.91 2.28
N THR A 57 8.81 4.53 3.00
CA THR A 57 8.45 3.12 3.18
C THR A 57 8.21 2.42 1.84
N ILE A 58 7.49 3.07 0.92
CA ILE A 58 7.24 2.54 -0.44
C ILE A 58 8.56 2.30 -1.18
N VAL A 59 9.52 3.23 -1.09
CA VAL A 59 10.85 3.10 -1.71
C VAL A 59 11.64 1.94 -1.11
N ILE A 60 11.55 1.71 0.20
CA ILE A 60 12.20 0.55 0.86
C ILE A 60 11.59 -0.76 0.36
N THR A 61 10.26 -0.83 0.25
CA THR A 61 9.56 -2.05 -0.21
C THR A 61 9.54 -2.23 -1.72
N LYS A 62 10.23 -1.37 -2.49
CA LYS A 62 10.14 -1.33 -3.96
C LYS A 62 10.45 -2.66 -4.63
N GLU A 63 11.42 -3.41 -4.13
CA GLU A 63 11.87 -4.66 -4.76
C GLU A 63 10.80 -5.74 -4.68
N ALA A 64 10.10 -5.82 -3.54
CA ALA A 64 8.97 -6.73 -3.35
C ALA A 64 7.82 -6.37 -4.32
N ILE A 65 7.51 -5.08 -4.46
CA ILE A 65 6.47 -4.59 -5.36
C ILE A 65 6.81 -4.92 -6.83
N LEU A 66 8.07 -4.68 -7.24
CA LEU A 66 8.53 -4.97 -8.61
C LEU A 66 8.60 -6.46 -8.91
N SER A 67 9.06 -7.29 -7.97
CA SER A 67 9.09 -8.76 -8.12
C SER A 67 7.68 -9.33 -8.35
N LYS A 68 6.69 -8.86 -7.57
CA LYS A 68 5.29 -9.28 -7.73
C LYS A 68 4.63 -8.73 -9.01
N LYS A 69 5.08 -7.57 -9.50
CA LYS A 69 4.71 -7.08 -10.84
C LYS A 69 5.18 -8.04 -11.93
N ALA A 70 6.43 -8.50 -11.83
CA ALA A 70 7.01 -9.45 -12.79
C ALA A 70 6.32 -10.83 -12.75
N SER A 71 5.90 -11.29 -11.56
CA SER A 71 5.19 -12.57 -11.42
C SER A 71 3.73 -12.55 -11.91
N GLY A 72 3.25 -11.45 -12.50
CA GLY A 72 1.89 -11.34 -13.03
C GLY A 72 0.78 -11.30 -11.97
N GLY A 73 1.13 -11.27 -10.68
CA GLY A 73 0.17 -11.24 -9.57
C GLY A 73 -0.45 -9.87 -9.30
N LEU A 74 -0.10 -8.87 -10.11
CA LEU A 74 -0.42 -7.47 -9.84
C LEU A 74 -1.75 -7.04 -10.46
N GLN A 75 -2.78 -7.01 -9.64
CA GLN A 75 -4.03 -6.34 -9.99
C GLN A 75 -3.92 -4.85 -9.65
N LEU A 76 -3.73 -4.00 -10.67
CA LEU A 76 -3.45 -2.55 -10.51
C LEU A 76 -4.52 -1.78 -9.70
N LYS A 77 -5.79 -2.24 -9.72
CA LYS A 77 -6.88 -1.63 -8.95
C LYS A 77 -6.91 -2.08 -7.48
N ARG A 78 -6.10 -3.06 -7.09
CA ARG A 78 -6.08 -3.59 -5.72
C ARG A 78 -5.31 -2.62 -4.81
N PHE A 79 -5.78 -2.48 -3.57
CA PHE A 79 -5.15 -1.63 -2.54
C PHE A 79 -4.24 -2.40 -1.59
N TRP A 80 -4.30 -3.73 -1.58
CA TRP A 80 -3.51 -4.56 -0.66
C TRP A 80 -3.16 -5.91 -1.28
N PHE A 81 -1.93 -6.38 -1.04
CA PHE A 81 -1.53 -7.73 -1.33
C PHE A 81 -2.02 -8.69 -0.25
N ARG A 82 -2.93 -9.59 -0.60
CA ARG A 82 -3.13 -10.78 0.22
C ARG A 82 -2.35 -11.91 -0.41
N GLU A 83 -1.50 -12.51 0.40
CA GLU A 83 -0.86 -13.77 0.08
C GLU A 83 -1.88 -14.91 0.23
N ALA A 84 -1.83 -15.86 -0.69
CA ALA A 84 -2.60 -17.09 -0.62
C ALA A 84 -2.24 -17.83 0.67
N SER A 85 -3.22 -18.36 1.39
CA SER A 85 -2.91 -19.21 2.55
C SER A 85 -2.31 -20.54 2.13
N TYR A 86 -2.68 -21.02 0.94
CA TYR A 86 -2.19 -22.26 0.35
C TYR A 86 -1.95 -22.06 -1.15
N PRO A 87 -0.80 -21.48 -1.55
CA PRO A 87 -0.55 -21.09 -2.95
C PRO A 87 -0.70 -22.27 -3.92
N ASP A 88 -0.17 -23.44 -3.57
CA ASP A 88 -0.21 -24.63 -4.42
C ASP A 88 -1.65 -25.14 -4.62
N VAL A 89 -2.47 -25.11 -3.55
CA VAL A 89 -3.86 -25.55 -3.60
C VAL A 89 -4.70 -24.55 -4.39
N GLU A 90 -4.48 -23.26 -4.18
CA GLU A 90 -5.15 -22.19 -4.93
C GLU A 90 -4.80 -22.27 -6.43
N GLU A 91 -3.56 -22.60 -6.78
CA GLU A 91 -3.15 -22.79 -8.18
C GLU A 91 -3.91 -23.94 -8.85
N VAL A 92 -3.95 -25.12 -8.20
CA VAL A 92 -4.69 -26.28 -8.72
C VAL A 92 -6.18 -25.98 -8.82
N LEU A 93 -6.75 -25.27 -7.83
CA LEU A 93 -8.14 -24.85 -7.84
C LEU A 93 -8.44 -23.87 -8.98
N LEU A 94 -7.54 -22.92 -9.25
CA LEU A 94 -7.66 -21.99 -10.37
C LEU A 94 -7.61 -22.72 -11.71
N MET A 95 -6.76 -23.74 -11.84
CA MET A 95 -6.69 -24.57 -13.04
C MET A 95 -7.99 -25.34 -13.25
N TRP A 96 -8.50 -26.00 -12.20
CA TRP A 96 -9.79 -26.68 -12.24
C TRP A 96 -10.95 -25.72 -12.56
N LEU A 97 -10.97 -24.54 -11.95
CA LEU A 97 -12.01 -23.54 -12.18
C LEU A 97 -12.04 -23.07 -13.64
N ARG A 98 -10.86 -22.90 -14.26
CA ARG A 98 -10.76 -22.54 -15.69
C ARG A 98 -11.29 -23.66 -16.59
N ASP A 99 -10.99 -24.92 -16.27
CA ASP A 99 -11.51 -26.08 -17.00
C ASP A 99 -13.03 -26.26 -16.80
N ALA A 100 -13.55 -26.08 -15.59
CA ALA A 100 -14.99 -26.13 -15.33
C ALA A 100 -15.74 -25.06 -16.14
N ARG A 101 -15.21 -23.82 -16.17
CA ARG A 101 -15.80 -22.71 -16.93
C ARG A 101 -15.71 -22.90 -18.44
N SER A 102 -14.62 -23.48 -18.96
CA SER A 102 -14.50 -23.79 -20.40
C SER A 102 -15.52 -24.84 -20.85
N ARG A 103 -15.97 -25.70 -19.92
CA ARG A 103 -17.06 -26.66 -20.11
C ARG A 103 -18.45 -26.07 -19.83
N ASN A 104 -18.55 -24.75 -19.64
CA ASN A 104 -19.78 -24.03 -19.28
C ASN A 104 -20.46 -24.57 -18.01
N ILE A 105 -19.70 -25.16 -17.09
CA ILE A 105 -20.22 -25.61 -15.79
C ILE A 105 -20.33 -24.37 -14.89
N PRO A 106 -21.51 -24.03 -14.37
CA PRO A 106 -21.67 -22.92 -13.44
C PRO A 106 -21.01 -23.27 -12.11
N VAL A 107 -20.03 -22.44 -11.71
CA VAL A 107 -19.37 -22.52 -10.40
C VAL A 107 -19.78 -21.30 -9.59
N ASN A 108 -20.28 -21.55 -8.38
CA ASN A 108 -20.85 -20.55 -7.48
C ASN A 108 -19.77 -19.80 -6.69
#